data_AF-A0A6P0NEI9-F1
#
_entry.id   AF-A0A6P0NEI9-F1
#
_cell.length_a   1.000
_cell.length_b   1.000
_cell.length_c   1.000
_cell.angle_alpha   90.00
_cell.angle_beta   90.00
_cell.angle_gamma   90.00
#
_symmetry.space_group_name_H-M   'P 1'
#
loop_
_entity.id
_entity.type
_entity.pdbx_description
1 polymer ?
#
loop_
_entity_poly.entity_id
_entity_poly.type
_entity_poly.pdbx_seq_one_letter_code
_entity_poly.pdbx_strand_id
1 'polypeptide(L)'
;PKTALHRYVSAQGVVVVDNGQRRWVDTHWFRGNSYFRIGWDWVKAAKVNGWTLIKQVQFSSNQDPEPAMASRKQYEQRLYRLEFQIQTYQYAVT
;
A
#
# COMPACT_ATOMS: atom_id res chain seq x y z
N PRO A 1 11.44 9.51 -15.35
CA PRO A 1 10.41 10.50 -14.98
C PRO A 1 9.08 9.91 -14.43
N LYS A 2 8.40 8.99 -15.16
CA LYS A 2 7.09 8.44 -14.72
C LYS A 2 7.12 7.65 -13.40
N THR A 3 8.23 6.96 -13.12
CA THR A 3 8.42 6.16 -11.90
C THR A 3 8.55 6.99 -10.63
N ALA A 4 9.12 8.20 -10.72
CA ALA A 4 9.29 9.10 -9.57
C ALA A 4 7.94 9.65 -9.08
N LEU A 5 7.07 10.08 -10.00
CA LEU A 5 5.71 10.53 -9.67
C LEU A 5 4.91 9.39 -9.02
N HIS A 6 4.99 8.18 -9.58
CA HIS A 6 4.30 7.02 -9.02
C HIS A 6 4.68 6.76 -7.56
N ARG A 7 5.98 6.79 -7.26
CA ARG A 7 6.50 6.58 -5.90
C ARG A 7 6.08 7.71 -4.95
N TYR A 8 6.16 8.96 -5.40
CA TYR A 8 5.74 10.13 -4.62
C TYR A 8 4.26 10.05 -4.23
N VAL A 9 3.39 9.82 -5.21
CA VAL A 9 1.95 9.76 -5.00
C VAL A 9 1.57 8.57 -4.13
N SER A 10 2.26 7.43 -4.28
CA SER A 10 2.06 6.29 -3.38
C SER A 10 2.43 6.61 -1.93
N ALA A 11 3.57 7.26 -1.70
CA ALA A 11 3.97 7.70 -0.37
C ALA A 11 3.01 8.74 0.23
N GLN A 12 2.45 9.64 -0.59
CA GLN A 12 1.42 10.57 -0.15
C GLN A 12 0.19 9.81 0.35
N GLY A 13 -0.24 8.78 -0.39
CA GLY A 13 -1.35 7.93 0.02
C GLY A 13 -1.09 7.20 1.34
N VAL A 14 0.13 6.68 1.55
CA VAL A 14 0.52 6.04 2.81
C VAL A 14 0.37 7.02 3.98
N VAL A 15 0.92 8.23 3.88
CA VAL A 15 0.81 9.25 4.94
C VAL A 15 -0.65 9.64 5.22
N VAL A 16 -1.51 9.69 4.19
CA VAL A 16 -2.95 9.96 4.36
C VAL A 16 -3.63 8.87 5.17
N VAL A 17 -3.27 7.60 4.94
CA VAL A 17 -3.82 6.47 5.68
C VAL A 17 -3.26 6.42 7.11
N ASP A 18 -1.96 6.61 7.28
CA ASP A 18 -1.30 6.65 8.60
C ASP A 18 -1.89 7.76 9.50
N ASN A 19 -2.27 8.90 8.90
CA ASN A 19 -2.93 10.00 9.61
C ASN A 19 -4.44 9.76 9.85
N GLY A 20 -5.00 8.62 9.46
CA GLY A 20 -6.44 8.32 9.57
C GLY A 20 -7.33 9.14 8.63
N GLN A 21 -6.75 9.79 7.62
CA GLN A 21 -7.43 10.71 6.71
C GLN A 21 -7.92 10.04 5.43
N ARG A 22 -7.79 8.71 5.33
CA ARG A 22 -8.26 7.91 4.18
C ARG A 22 -9.67 8.30 3.73
N ARG A 23 -10.60 8.43 4.67
CA ARG A 23 -12.03 8.73 4.41
C ARG A 23 -12.29 10.11 3.80
N TRP A 24 -11.31 11.00 3.84
CA TRP A 24 -11.46 12.35 3.27
C TRP A 24 -11.38 12.33 1.74
N VAL A 25 -10.76 11.29 1.18
CA VAL A 25 -10.53 11.15 -0.27
C VAL A 25 -10.97 9.77 -0.81
N ASP A 26 -11.18 8.78 0.06
CA ASP A 26 -11.65 7.44 -0.27
C ASP A 26 -12.95 7.10 0.44
N THR A 27 -14.05 7.13 -0.31
CA THR A 27 -15.39 6.79 0.16
C THR A 27 -15.63 5.27 0.24
N HIS A 28 -14.72 4.44 -0.28
CA HIS A 28 -14.96 2.99 -0.37
C HIS A 28 -14.71 2.27 0.95
N TRP A 29 -15.73 1.57 1.46
CA TRP A 29 -15.64 0.89 2.76
C TRP A 29 -14.93 -0.47 2.71
N PHE A 30 -15.09 -1.22 1.61
CA PHE A 30 -14.76 -2.66 1.57
C PHE A 30 -13.70 -3.05 0.51
N ARG A 31 -13.30 -2.13 -0.35
CA ARG A 31 -12.37 -2.37 -1.47
C ARG A 31 -11.34 -1.26 -1.59
N GLY A 32 -10.97 -0.69 -0.45
CA GLY A 32 -10.34 0.62 -0.33
C GLY A 32 -9.28 0.88 -1.40
N ASN A 33 -9.27 2.11 -1.89
CA ASN A 33 -8.39 2.54 -2.97
C ASN A 33 -6.93 2.18 -2.68
N SER A 34 -6.15 1.87 -3.72
CA SER A 34 -4.70 1.72 -3.55
C SER A 34 -4.09 3.01 -3.02
N TYR A 35 -2.96 2.92 -2.30
CA TYR A 35 -2.25 4.12 -1.82
C TYR A 35 -1.93 5.10 -2.95
N PHE A 36 -1.60 4.60 -4.14
CA PHE A 36 -1.44 5.46 -5.32
C PHE A 36 -2.72 6.25 -5.64
N ARG A 37 -3.88 5.60 -5.66
CA ARG A 37 -5.16 6.28 -5.93
C ARG A 37 -5.51 7.27 -4.82
N ILE A 38 -5.37 6.86 -3.55
CA ILE A 38 -5.59 7.71 -2.37
C ILE A 38 -4.71 8.96 -2.46
N GLY A 39 -3.41 8.79 -2.70
CA GLY A 39 -2.47 9.90 -2.81
C GLY A 39 -2.79 10.82 -3.99
N TRP A 40 -3.26 10.26 -5.11
CA TRP A 40 -3.64 11.08 -6.27
C TRP A 40 -4.90 11.92 -6.00
N ASP A 41 -5.89 11.32 -5.35
CA ASP A 41 -7.11 12.01 -4.96
C ASP A 41 -6.81 13.09 -3.90
N TRP A 42 -5.89 12.81 -2.97
CA TRP A 42 -5.36 13.82 -2.05
C TRP A 42 -4.65 14.97 -2.75
N VAL A 43 -3.77 14.71 -3.73
CA VAL A 43 -3.08 15.79 -4.46
C VAL A 43 -4.07 16.71 -5.17
N LYS A 44 -5.12 16.15 -5.79
CA LYS A 44 -6.18 16.93 -6.42
C LYS A 44 -6.95 17.75 -5.39
N ALA A 45 -7.36 17.14 -4.28
CA ALA A 45 -8.10 17.82 -3.22
C ALA A 45 -7.26 18.90 -2.53
N ALA A 46 -5.97 18.63 -2.28
CA ALA A 46 -5.02 19.56 -1.71
C ALA A 46 -4.86 20.82 -2.56
N LYS A 47 -4.86 20.69 -3.88
CA LYS A 47 -4.82 21.83 -4.79
C LYS A 47 -6.04 22.76 -4.64
N VAL A 48 -7.22 22.20 -4.37
CA VAL A 48 -8.47 22.96 -4.22
C VAL A 48 -8.62 23.51 -2.80
N ASN A 49 -8.29 22.70 -1.79
CA ASN A 49 -8.57 22.97 -0.39
C ASN A 49 -7.35 23.51 0.39
N GLY A 50 -6.19 23.66 -0.25
CA GLY A 50 -4.95 24.12 0.40
C GLY A 50 -4.34 23.11 1.37
N TRP A 51 -4.62 21.81 1.22
CA TRP A 51 -4.07 20.79 2.11
C TRP A 51 -2.57 20.59 1.90
N THR A 52 -1.90 20.16 2.96
CA THR A 52 -0.47 19.89 2.92
C THR A 52 -0.15 18.62 2.15
N LEU A 53 0.90 18.69 1.33
CA LEU A 53 1.51 17.55 0.67
C LEU A 53 2.79 17.13 1.38
N ILE A 54 3.19 15.88 1.20
CA ILE A 54 4.46 15.37 1.72
C ILE A 54 5.63 16.11 1.06
N LYS A 55 6.61 16.44 1.88
CA LYS A 55 7.88 17.06 1.44
C LYS A 55 8.95 16.01 1.13
N GLN A 56 8.82 14.81 1.71
CA GLN A 56 9.77 13.73 1.60
C GLN A 56 9.04 12.40 1.43
N VAL A 57 9.65 11.50 0.66
CA VAL A 57 9.13 10.15 0.41
C VAL A 57 9.77 9.20 1.42
N GLN A 58 8.95 8.54 2.22
CA GLN A 58 9.40 7.55 3.21
C GLN A 58 8.50 6.31 3.15
N PHE A 59 9.09 5.13 3.27
CA PHE A 59 8.41 3.84 3.43
C PHE A 59 9.08 3.12 4.59
N SER A 60 8.34 2.88 5.67
CA SER A 60 8.87 2.38 6.94
C SER A 60 8.84 0.85 7.05
N SER A 61 7.88 0.19 6.42
CA SER A 61 7.70 -1.27 6.51
C SER A 61 6.97 -1.82 5.28
N ASN A 62 7.15 -3.13 5.03
CA ASN A 62 6.38 -3.91 4.07
C ASN A 62 5.07 -4.47 4.67
N GLN A 63 4.85 -4.30 5.97
CA GLN A 63 3.59 -4.68 6.61
C GLN A 63 2.56 -3.58 6.42
N ASP A 64 1.50 -3.91 5.69
CA ASP A 64 0.40 -3.00 5.39
C ASP A 64 -0.77 -3.27 6.36
N PRO A 65 -1.12 -2.33 7.26
CA PRO A 65 -2.23 -2.51 8.19
C PRO A 65 -3.60 -2.51 7.49
N GLU A 66 -3.72 -1.87 6.32
CA GLU A 66 -4.97 -1.76 5.56
C GLU A 66 -4.79 -2.17 4.09
N PRO A 67 -4.49 -3.45 3.83
CA PRO A 67 -4.17 -3.92 2.48
C PRO A 67 -5.35 -3.72 1.53
N ALA A 68 -5.04 -3.23 0.33
CA ALA A 68 -6.03 -3.14 -0.73
C ALA A 68 -6.52 -4.55 -1.13
N MET A 69 -7.78 -4.85 -0.80
CA MET A 69 -8.41 -6.13 -1.12
C MET A 69 -9.23 -6.03 -2.42
N ALA A 70 -8.72 -6.63 -3.49
CA ALA A 70 -9.44 -6.71 -4.76
C ALA A 70 -10.68 -7.62 -4.69
N SER A 71 -10.58 -8.72 -3.93
CA SER A 71 -11.65 -9.69 -3.71
C SER A 71 -11.40 -10.46 -2.42
N ARG A 72 -12.48 -10.78 -1.67
CA ARG A 72 -12.39 -11.60 -0.46
C ARG A 72 -11.80 -12.98 -0.76
N LYS A 73 -12.27 -13.63 -1.84
CA LYS A 73 -11.78 -14.96 -2.25
C LYS A 73 -10.29 -14.95 -2.59
N GLN A 74 -9.81 -13.93 -3.31
CA GLN A 74 -8.39 -13.79 -3.64
C GLN A 74 -7.56 -13.48 -2.41
N TYR A 75 -8.08 -12.65 -1.50
CA TYR A 75 -7.42 -12.31 -0.24
C TYR A 75 -7.26 -13.55 0.64
N GLU A 76 -8.32 -14.33 0.83
CA GLU A 76 -8.31 -15.61 1.54
C GLU A 76 -7.30 -16.59 0.90
N GLN A 77 -7.35 -16.76 -0.42
CA GLN A 77 -6.36 -17.58 -1.13
C GLN A 77 -4.91 -17.12 -0.88
N ARG A 78 -4.66 -15.81 -0.74
CA ARG A 78 -3.32 -15.27 -0.47
C ARG A 78 -2.87 -15.51 0.97
N LEU A 79 -3.79 -15.41 1.93
CA LEU A 79 -3.51 -15.63 3.35
C LEU A 79 -3.05 -17.07 3.65
N TYR A 80 -3.69 -18.06 3.01
CA TYR A 80 -3.38 -19.47 3.24
C TYR A 80 -2.26 -20.02 2.34
N ARG A 81 -1.59 -19.17 1.57
CA ARG A 81 -0.54 -19.54 0.61
C ARG A 81 0.86 -19.33 1.19
N LEU A 82 1.13 -19.94 2.34
CA LEU A 82 2.52 -20.17 2.75
C LEU A 82 3.06 -21.33 1.90
N GLU A 83 3.52 -21.01 0.70
CA GLU A 83 4.26 -21.93 -0.15
C GLU A 83 5.75 -21.81 0.21
N PHE A 84 6.32 -22.87 0.78
CA PHE A 84 7.77 -22.98 0.96
C PHE A 84 8.27 -24.26 0.30
N GLN A 85 9.44 -24.18 -0.31
CA GLN A 85 10.14 -25.35 -0.84
C GLN A 85 11.13 -25.83 0.21
N ILE A 86 10.96 -27.05 0.69
CA ILE A 86 11.97 -27.71 1.53
C ILE A 86 12.98 -28.35 0.58
N GLN A 87 14.24 -27.93 0.68
CA GLN A 87 15.37 -28.64 0.08
C GLN A 87 16.09 -29.39 1.20
N THR A 88 16.09 -30.72 1.11
CA THR A 88 16.79 -31.58 2.07
C THR A 88 18.11 -32.00 1.44
N TYR A 89 19.21 -31.70 2.13
CA TYR A 89 20.54 -32.11 1.72
C TYR A 89 21.09 -33.14 2.68
N GLN A 90 21.64 -34.23 2.15
CA GLN A 90 22.43 -35.19 2.92
C GLN A 90 23.90 -34.96 2.61
N TYR A 91 24.69 -34.80 3.66
CA TYR A 91 26.14 -34.73 3.58
C TYR A 91 26.70 -36.02 4.15
N ALA A 92 27.66 -36.62 3.44
CA ALA A 92 28.39 -37.77 3.95
C ALA A 92 29.25 -37.31 5.15
N VAL A 93 29.09 -37.99 6.28
CA VAL A 93 30.01 -37.84 7.41
C VAL A 93 31.29 -38.60 7.03
N THR A 94 32.42 -37.89 7.10
CA THR A 94 33.74 -38.41 6.73
C THR A 94 34.29 -39.36 7.79
#